data_AF-A0A5C7IN52-F1
#
_entry.id   AF-A0A5C7IN52-F1
#
_cell.length_a   1.000
_cell.length_b   1.000
_cell.length_c   1.000
_cell.angle_alpha   90.00
_cell.angle_beta   90.00
_cell.angle_gamma   90.00
#
_symmetry.space_group_name_H-M   'P 1'
#
loop_
_entity.id
_entity.type
_entity.pdbx_description
1 polymer ?
#
loop_
_entity_poly.entity_id
_entity_poly.type
_entity_poly.pdbx_seq_one_letter_code
_entity_poly.pdbx_strand_id
1 'polypeptide(L)'
;MSTLGVKDCVFQRKQREAIAQLDSILTDPASAQEALELMASSRENARVLKEMLMSDYKPDEEPFLSMMLQTFRASHLQELRNRTRIFVQNGQAMMGCLDETGTLEYGQVFVQYSGPGSRSSRQYNIVQSKVVVAKNPCLHPGDMRVLKAVDVQALHHMVDCTVFPAKGKRPHPDECSGSDLDGDNYFVCWDPELIPPQQFPPMDYTPPPTKVSDNDVTIEEVEEYFVDYIMNDSLGVICNAHVVFADREEKKAKSLHCKELARLASIAVDFSKTGVAAEIPRRLRATTYPDFMEKQEKPSYESHRVLGKLYREVKGIAAPTALIKSFTKEVAMLTYDPAMEVDGFKKFIGKAFDYKMQYDNKLGNLMDHYGIKTESEILSGCIMKMSRFFRQEKGLGRNQSRCEVTEEASKDLVQPDGK
;
A
#
# COMPACT_ATOMS: atom_id res chain seq x y z
N MET A 1 -14.18 9.04 -2.11
CA MET A 1 -15.41 8.24 -1.86
C MET A 1 -16.36 8.83 -0.80
N SER A 2 -16.02 8.97 0.50
CA SER A 2 -16.97 9.50 1.52
C SER A 2 -17.47 10.93 1.21
N THR A 3 -16.65 11.77 0.57
CA THR A 3 -17.07 13.09 0.05
C THR A 3 -18.18 13.00 -1.00
N LEU A 4 -18.19 11.92 -1.78
CA LEU A 4 -19.13 11.69 -2.89
C LEU A 4 -20.39 10.92 -2.47
N GLY A 5 -20.57 10.66 -1.17
CA GLY A 5 -21.80 10.11 -0.61
C GLY A 5 -21.76 8.63 -0.25
N VAL A 6 -20.63 7.93 -0.41
CA VAL A 6 -20.47 6.59 0.17
C VAL A 6 -20.55 6.69 1.69
N LYS A 7 -21.43 5.90 2.32
CA LYS A 7 -21.73 5.99 3.75
C LYS A 7 -20.54 5.50 4.58
N ASP A 8 -20.27 6.17 5.70
CA ASP A 8 -19.22 5.79 6.66
C ASP A 8 -19.36 4.35 7.17
N CYS A 9 -20.59 3.81 7.25
CA CYS A 9 -20.83 2.43 7.71
C CYS A 9 -20.28 1.37 6.76
N VAL A 10 -20.19 1.66 5.45
CA VAL A 10 -19.63 0.74 4.46
C VAL A 10 -18.14 0.53 4.74
N PHE A 11 -17.39 1.61 4.96
CA PHE A 11 -15.96 1.52 5.27
C PHE A 11 -15.71 0.83 6.61
N GLN A 12 -16.49 1.16 7.65
CA GLN A 12 -16.37 0.51 8.96
C GLN A 12 -16.66 -0.99 8.88
N ARG A 13 -17.70 -1.39 8.16
CA ARG A 13 -18.02 -2.81 7.98
C ARG A 13 -16.90 -3.55 7.23
N LYS A 14 -16.42 -3.01 6.11
CA LYS A 14 -15.30 -3.60 5.35
C LYS A 14 -14.01 -3.68 6.18
N GLN A 15 -13.73 -2.70 7.02
CA GLN A 15 -12.60 -2.78 7.96
C GLN A 15 -12.79 -3.88 8.99
N ARG A 16 -13.99 -4.03 9.58
CA ARG A 16 -14.27 -5.12 10.53
C ARG A 16 -14.17 -6.50 9.88
N GLU A 17 -14.67 -6.64 8.65
CA GLU A 17 -14.52 -7.86 7.86
C GLU A 17 -13.04 -8.18 7.63
N ALA A 18 -12.23 -7.18 7.25
CA ALA A 18 -10.79 -7.36 7.10
C ALA A 18 -10.09 -7.72 8.42
N ILE A 19 -10.46 -7.11 9.54
CA ILE A 19 -9.91 -7.45 10.86
C ILE A 19 -10.29 -8.88 11.25
N ALA A 20 -11.56 -9.27 11.07
CA ALA A 20 -12.04 -10.62 11.37
C ALA A 20 -11.32 -11.67 10.53
N GLN A 21 -11.08 -11.39 9.24
CA GLN A 21 -10.27 -12.24 8.37
C GLN A 21 -8.84 -12.37 8.92
N LEU A 22 -8.21 -11.25 9.29
CA LEU A 22 -6.86 -11.25 9.89
C LEU A 22 -6.79 -11.96 11.24
N ASP A 23 -7.87 -11.99 12.02
CA ASP A 23 -7.95 -12.74 13.27
C ASP A 23 -8.08 -14.24 13.00
N SER A 24 -8.89 -14.61 12.00
CA SER A 24 -9.12 -16.02 11.64
C SER A 24 -7.87 -16.75 11.18
N ILE A 25 -6.90 -16.05 10.57
CA ILE A 25 -5.65 -16.69 10.10
C ILE A 25 -4.84 -17.32 11.24
N LEU A 26 -5.06 -16.88 12.49
CA LEU A 26 -4.30 -17.39 13.63
C LEU A 26 -4.80 -18.74 14.13
N THR A 27 -5.97 -19.19 13.68
CA THR A 27 -6.62 -20.40 14.19
C THR A 27 -7.15 -21.32 13.09
N ASP A 28 -7.59 -20.77 11.95
CA ASP A 28 -8.14 -21.54 10.84
C ASP A 28 -7.10 -21.71 9.71
N PRO A 29 -6.62 -22.93 9.42
CA PRO A 29 -5.66 -23.18 8.35
C PRO A 29 -6.17 -22.74 6.97
N ALA A 30 -7.46 -22.92 6.68
CA ALA A 30 -8.02 -22.57 5.38
C ALA A 30 -8.01 -21.05 5.16
N SER A 31 -8.47 -20.29 6.16
CA SER A 31 -8.41 -18.82 6.15
C SER A 31 -6.95 -18.31 6.06
N ALA A 32 -6.00 -18.97 6.72
CA ALA A 32 -4.59 -18.63 6.63
C ALA A 32 -4.04 -18.84 5.21
N GLN A 33 -4.38 -19.96 4.56
CA GLN A 33 -3.97 -20.23 3.17
C GLN A 33 -4.55 -19.19 2.21
N GLU A 34 -5.84 -18.89 2.33
CA GLU A 34 -6.50 -17.88 1.48
C GLU A 34 -5.88 -16.49 1.66
N ALA A 35 -5.63 -16.07 2.90
CA ALA A 35 -5.00 -14.79 3.20
C ALA A 35 -3.57 -14.70 2.64
N LEU A 36 -2.77 -15.77 2.77
CA LEU A 36 -1.43 -15.82 2.20
C LEU A 36 -1.45 -15.75 0.66
N GLU A 37 -2.44 -16.36 0.02
CA GLU A 37 -2.60 -16.31 -1.43
C GLU A 37 -3.04 -14.93 -1.93
N LEU A 38 -4.00 -14.30 -1.26
CA LEU A 38 -4.56 -13.02 -1.70
C LEU A 38 -3.69 -11.82 -1.32
N MET A 39 -3.00 -11.87 -0.17
CA MET A 39 -2.35 -10.71 0.43
C MET A 39 -0.83 -10.86 0.55
N ALA A 40 -0.29 -12.08 0.36
CA ALA A 40 1.15 -12.37 0.52
C ALA A 40 1.78 -13.08 -0.70
N SER A 41 1.06 -13.23 -1.82
CA SER A 41 1.50 -14.03 -2.98
C SER A 41 2.85 -13.63 -3.56
N SER A 42 3.25 -12.36 -3.43
CA SER A 42 4.54 -11.87 -3.90
C SER A 42 5.69 -12.00 -2.87
N ARG A 43 5.44 -12.57 -1.69
CA ARG A 43 6.45 -12.71 -0.62
C ARG A 43 7.09 -14.09 -0.69
N GLU A 44 8.41 -14.14 -0.61
CA GLU A 44 9.20 -15.37 -0.73
C GLU A 44 8.77 -16.46 0.27
N ASN A 45 8.49 -16.07 1.52
CA ASN A 45 8.12 -17.01 2.58
C ASN A 45 6.65 -17.43 2.58
N ALA A 46 5.77 -16.80 1.78
CA ALA A 46 4.37 -17.20 1.72
C ALA A 46 4.20 -18.64 1.20
N ARG A 47 5.11 -19.08 0.31
CA ARG A 47 5.12 -20.45 -0.20
C ARG A 47 5.39 -21.48 0.89
N VAL A 48 6.42 -21.25 1.72
CA VAL A 48 6.78 -22.16 2.82
C VAL A 48 5.62 -22.27 3.81
N LEU A 49 5.04 -21.15 4.22
CA LEU A 49 3.89 -21.15 5.14
C LEU A 49 2.69 -21.89 4.54
N LYS A 50 2.43 -21.74 3.24
CA LYS A 50 1.38 -22.49 2.54
C LYS A 50 1.68 -24.00 2.52
N GLU A 51 2.91 -24.39 2.24
CA GLU A 51 3.34 -25.81 2.27
C GLU A 51 3.20 -26.43 3.66
N MET A 52 3.51 -25.67 4.73
CA MET A 52 3.27 -26.10 6.11
C MET A 52 1.77 -26.31 6.36
N LEU A 53 0.93 -25.34 5.98
CA LEU A 53 -0.53 -25.46 6.14
C LEU A 53 -1.12 -26.61 5.32
N MET A 54 -0.54 -26.95 4.16
CA MET A 54 -0.94 -28.10 3.34
C MET A 54 -0.46 -29.44 3.92
N SER A 55 0.52 -29.41 4.83
CA SER A 55 1.05 -30.58 5.52
C SER A 55 0.41 -30.77 6.91
N ASP A 56 -0.80 -30.25 7.10
CA ASP A 56 -1.60 -30.33 8.33
C ASP A 56 -0.97 -29.66 9.58
N TYR A 57 0.03 -28.79 9.41
CA TYR A 57 0.51 -27.96 10.52
C TYR A 57 -0.55 -26.93 10.92
N LYS A 58 -0.85 -26.86 12.22
CA LYS A 58 -1.84 -25.93 12.75
C LYS A 58 -1.22 -24.56 13.09
N PRO A 59 -1.90 -23.44 12.74
CA PRO A 59 -1.46 -22.07 13.01
C PRO A 59 -1.10 -21.75 14.46
N ASP A 60 -1.70 -22.42 15.43
CA ASP A 60 -1.56 -22.15 16.86
C ASP A 60 -0.71 -23.19 17.62
N GLU A 61 -0.33 -24.29 16.96
CA GLU A 61 0.49 -25.36 17.56
C GLU A 61 1.96 -25.28 17.12
N GLU A 62 2.23 -25.02 15.83
CA GLU A 62 3.61 -24.95 15.33
C GLU A 62 4.21 -23.55 15.57
N PRO A 63 5.28 -23.42 16.38
CA PRO A 63 5.81 -22.11 16.80
C PRO A 63 6.20 -21.18 15.66
N PHE A 64 6.86 -21.70 14.62
CA PHE A 64 7.35 -20.89 13.53
C PHE A 64 6.18 -20.31 12.71
N LEU A 65 5.21 -21.15 12.33
CA LEU A 65 3.99 -20.79 11.62
C LEU A 65 3.17 -19.79 12.44
N SER A 66 2.99 -20.04 13.73
CA SER A 66 2.26 -19.14 14.62
C SER A 66 2.92 -17.75 14.68
N MET A 67 4.24 -17.72 14.86
CA MET A 67 5.02 -16.49 14.91
C MET A 67 4.91 -15.70 13.59
N MET A 68 4.98 -16.39 12.46
CA MET A 68 4.90 -15.78 11.13
C MET A 68 3.50 -15.22 10.85
N LEU A 69 2.44 -15.96 11.16
CA LEU A 69 1.05 -15.52 11.00
C LEU A 69 0.69 -14.36 11.93
N GLN A 70 1.17 -14.38 13.19
CA GLN A 70 1.01 -13.25 14.12
C GLN A 70 1.68 -11.98 13.59
N THR A 71 2.89 -12.12 13.04
CA THR A 71 3.63 -10.99 12.46
C THR A 71 2.93 -10.44 11.22
N PHE A 72 2.44 -11.34 10.36
CA PHE A 72 1.64 -11.00 9.19
C PHE A 72 0.38 -10.20 9.58
N ARG A 73 -0.39 -10.71 10.56
CA ARG A 73 -1.56 -10.02 11.12
C ARG A 73 -1.19 -8.65 11.68
N ALA A 74 -0.16 -8.57 12.51
CA ALA A 74 0.27 -7.32 13.15
C ALA A 74 0.64 -6.25 12.11
N SER A 75 1.32 -6.65 11.04
CA SER A 75 1.70 -5.75 9.93
C SER A 75 0.49 -5.20 9.19
N HIS A 76 -0.49 -6.05 8.89
CA HIS A 76 -1.73 -5.62 8.23
C HIS A 76 -2.57 -4.69 9.12
N LEU A 77 -2.69 -5.00 10.42
CA LEU A 77 -3.33 -4.10 11.38
C LEU A 77 -2.60 -2.75 11.47
N GLN A 78 -1.27 -2.73 11.37
CA GLN A 78 -0.52 -1.49 11.35
C GLN A 78 -0.75 -0.68 10.07
N GLU A 79 -0.87 -1.32 8.90
CA GLU A 79 -1.24 -0.64 7.65
C GLU A 79 -2.69 -0.12 7.69
N LEU A 80 -3.62 -0.85 8.32
CA LEU A 80 -4.99 -0.37 8.59
C LEU A 80 -4.97 0.87 9.50
N ARG A 81 -4.21 0.84 10.61
CA ARG A 81 -4.09 1.98 11.53
C ARG A 81 -3.47 3.20 10.86
N ASN A 82 -2.34 3.03 10.19
CA ASN A 82 -1.52 4.15 9.73
C ASN A 82 -1.95 4.71 8.38
N ARG A 83 -2.61 3.90 7.55
CA ARG A 83 -2.93 4.24 6.16
C ARG A 83 -4.36 3.89 5.75
N THR A 84 -5.14 3.26 6.62
CA THR A 84 -6.52 2.82 6.31
C THR A 84 -6.56 1.97 5.03
N ARG A 85 -5.56 1.09 4.88
CA ARG A 85 -5.46 0.18 3.73
C ARG A 85 -6.39 -1.02 3.91
N ILE A 86 -7.67 -0.81 3.67
CA ILE A 86 -8.69 -1.85 3.70
C ILE A 86 -8.61 -2.65 2.40
N PHE A 87 -8.47 -3.96 2.50
CA PHE A 87 -8.52 -4.85 1.35
C PHE A 87 -9.94 -4.85 0.75
N VAL A 88 -10.03 -4.71 -0.57
CA VAL A 88 -11.30 -4.73 -1.31
C VAL A 88 -11.17 -5.78 -2.39
N GLN A 89 -11.91 -6.88 -2.26
CA GLN A 89 -11.85 -8.01 -3.19
C GLN A 89 -12.27 -7.61 -4.62
N ASN A 90 -13.29 -6.75 -4.75
CA ASN A 90 -13.83 -6.28 -6.03
C ASN A 90 -13.14 -4.99 -6.49
N GLY A 91 -11.82 -4.96 -6.45
CA GLY A 91 -11.04 -3.85 -6.98
C GLY A 91 -9.55 -4.15 -7.07
N GLN A 92 -8.86 -3.46 -7.98
CA GLN A 92 -7.46 -3.68 -8.29
C GLN A 92 -6.79 -2.37 -8.71
N ALA A 93 -5.47 -2.29 -8.53
CA ALA A 93 -4.65 -1.29 -9.17
C ALA A 93 -4.20 -1.84 -10.53
N MET A 94 -4.60 -1.19 -11.61
CA MET A 94 -4.37 -1.65 -12.98
C MET A 94 -3.70 -0.55 -13.82
N MET A 95 -2.80 -0.94 -14.72
CA MET A 95 -2.21 0.00 -15.68
C MET A 95 -3.30 0.51 -16.64
N GLY A 96 -3.27 1.81 -16.95
CA GLY A 96 -4.15 2.39 -17.97
C GLY A 96 -3.65 2.09 -19.38
N CYS A 97 -4.55 1.76 -20.29
CA CYS A 97 -4.26 1.58 -21.70
C CYS A 97 -5.27 2.31 -22.58
N LEU A 98 -4.87 2.65 -23.81
CA LEU A 98 -5.75 3.24 -24.82
C LEU A 98 -6.43 2.15 -25.63
N ASP A 99 -7.71 2.33 -25.97
CA ASP A 99 -8.40 1.50 -26.95
C ASP A 99 -7.97 1.88 -28.38
N GLU A 100 -6.97 1.18 -28.90
CA GLU A 100 -6.50 1.33 -30.28
C GLU A 100 -7.51 0.84 -31.33
N THR A 101 -8.51 0.05 -30.92
CA THR A 101 -9.55 -0.48 -31.83
C THR A 101 -10.65 0.54 -32.10
N GLY A 102 -10.78 1.56 -31.25
CA GLY A 102 -11.82 2.58 -31.34
C GLY A 102 -13.25 2.01 -31.17
N THR A 103 -13.40 0.94 -30.38
CA THR A 103 -14.68 0.26 -30.13
C THR A 103 -15.39 0.78 -28.88
N LEU A 104 -14.64 1.23 -27.87
CA LEU A 104 -15.20 1.80 -26.65
C LEU A 104 -15.75 3.20 -26.89
N GLU A 105 -16.94 3.46 -26.37
CA GLU A 105 -17.58 4.77 -26.40
C GLU A 105 -17.25 5.60 -25.15
N TYR A 106 -17.44 6.91 -25.23
CA TYR A 106 -17.20 7.80 -24.09
C TYR A 106 -18.04 7.40 -22.87
N GLY A 107 -17.40 7.28 -21.70
CA GLY A 107 -18.01 6.79 -20.48
C GLY A 107 -17.92 5.28 -20.28
N GLN A 108 -17.35 4.54 -21.24
CA GLN A 108 -17.10 3.10 -21.14
C GLN A 108 -15.62 2.81 -20.85
N VAL A 109 -15.36 1.64 -20.28
CA VAL A 109 -14.02 1.05 -20.16
C VAL A 109 -14.10 -0.45 -20.40
N PHE A 110 -12.99 -1.07 -20.76
CA PHE A 110 -12.84 -2.52 -20.73
C PHE A 110 -11.90 -2.91 -19.58
N VAL A 111 -12.33 -3.87 -18.77
CA VAL A 111 -11.59 -4.33 -17.58
C VAL A 111 -11.64 -5.85 -17.55
N GLN A 112 -10.47 -6.47 -17.71
CA GLN A 112 -10.28 -7.92 -17.59
C GLN A 112 -9.12 -8.19 -16.64
N TYR A 113 -9.31 -9.12 -15.71
CA TYR A 113 -8.31 -9.46 -14.70
C TYR A 113 -8.12 -10.96 -14.56
N SER A 114 -6.91 -11.35 -14.15
CA SER A 114 -6.58 -12.72 -13.78
C SER A 114 -7.13 -13.04 -12.39
N GLY A 115 -7.88 -14.15 -12.28
CA GLY A 115 -8.36 -14.64 -11.00
C GLY A 115 -7.24 -15.26 -10.13
N PRO A 116 -7.41 -15.30 -8.80
CA PRO A 116 -6.52 -16.06 -7.92
C PRO A 116 -6.67 -17.55 -8.23
N GLY A 117 -5.62 -18.18 -8.76
CA GLY A 117 -5.62 -19.60 -9.13
C GLY A 117 -4.29 -20.04 -9.74
N SER A 118 -3.98 -21.34 -9.56
CA SER A 118 -2.75 -21.97 -10.04
C SER A 118 -2.45 -21.63 -11.50
N ARG A 119 -1.18 -21.36 -11.80
CA ARG A 119 -0.63 -20.94 -13.11
C ARG A 119 -1.04 -21.87 -14.29
N SER A 120 -1.63 -23.02 -14.00
CA SER A 120 -2.09 -24.04 -14.94
C SER A 120 -3.48 -23.78 -15.55
N SER A 121 -4.36 -22.97 -14.94
CA SER A 121 -5.64 -22.58 -15.54
C SER A 121 -5.89 -21.09 -15.35
N ARG A 122 -5.44 -20.27 -16.31
CA ARG A 122 -5.68 -18.82 -16.30
C ARG A 122 -7.17 -18.55 -16.51
N GLN A 123 -7.92 -18.44 -15.41
CA GLN A 123 -9.29 -17.96 -15.44
C GLN A 123 -9.27 -16.45 -15.51
N TYR A 124 -9.74 -15.91 -16.63
CA TYR A 124 -9.91 -14.48 -16.83
C TYR A 124 -11.34 -14.08 -16.53
N ASN A 125 -11.50 -12.97 -15.82
CA ASN A 125 -12.81 -12.43 -15.48
C ASN A 125 -12.96 -11.06 -16.14
N ILE A 126 -14.09 -10.84 -16.81
CA ILE A 126 -14.42 -9.57 -17.46
C ILE A 126 -15.48 -8.87 -16.62
N VAL A 127 -15.25 -7.58 -16.31
CA VAL A 127 -16.19 -6.78 -15.53
C VAL A 127 -17.25 -6.18 -16.47
N GLN A 128 -18.53 -6.42 -16.16
CA GLN A 128 -19.67 -5.91 -16.94
C GLN A 128 -20.62 -5.07 -16.07
N SER A 129 -20.08 -4.16 -15.25
CA SER A 129 -20.83 -3.37 -14.28
C SER A 129 -20.32 -1.93 -14.20
N LYS A 130 -20.90 -1.10 -13.31
CA LYS A 130 -20.34 0.21 -13.03
C LYS A 130 -19.04 0.04 -12.25
N VAL A 131 -18.01 0.77 -12.66
CA VAL A 131 -16.72 0.82 -11.98
C VAL A 131 -16.44 2.24 -11.51
N VAL A 132 -15.80 2.36 -10.36
CA VAL A 132 -15.15 3.60 -9.95
C VAL A 132 -13.68 3.53 -10.37
N VAL A 133 -13.19 4.58 -11.02
CA VAL A 133 -11.81 4.73 -11.48
C VAL A 133 -11.24 5.99 -10.85
N ALA A 134 -10.03 5.90 -10.30
CA ALA A 134 -9.30 7.05 -9.77
C ALA A 134 -7.79 6.84 -9.86
N LYS A 135 -7.04 7.91 -10.15
CA LYS A 135 -5.58 7.96 -10.01
C LYS A 135 -5.23 8.48 -8.62
N ASN A 136 -4.17 7.96 -8.01
CA ASN A 136 -3.63 8.50 -6.78
C ASN A 136 -2.50 9.51 -7.08
N PRO A 137 -2.43 10.66 -6.39
CA PRO A 137 -3.37 11.13 -5.36
C PRO A 137 -4.66 11.74 -5.95
N CYS A 138 -5.81 11.29 -5.43
CA CYS A 138 -7.14 11.80 -5.80
C CYS A 138 -7.57 12.89 -4.80
N LEU A 139 -7.42 14.17 -5.17
CA LEU A 139 -7.67 15.30 -4.27
C LEU A 139 -8.98 16.02 -4.58
N HIS A 140 -9.22 16.33 -5.85
CA HIS A 140 -10.42 17.06 -6.24
C HIS A 140 -11.62 16.10 -6.36
N PRO A 141 -12.83 16.49 -5.93
CA PRO A 141 -14.00 15.61 -5.93
C PRO A 141 -14.40 15.09 -7.33
N GLY A 142 -13.96 15.76 -8.40
CA GLY A 142 -14.18 15.35 -9.79
C GLY A 142 -13.20 14.31 -10.34
N ASP A 143 -12.12 14.00 -9.61
CA ASP A 143 -11.04 13.13 -10.07
C ASP A 143 -11.41 11.65 -10.01
N MET A 144 -12.48 11.33 -9.30
CA MET A 144 -13.01 9.99 -9.16
C MET A 144 -14.19 9.82 -10.11
N ARG A 145 -14.02 8.95 -11.12
CA ARG A 145 -14.98 8.78 -12.21
C ARG A 145 -15.77 7.49 -12.03
N VAL A 146 -17.07 7.54 -12.29
CA VAL A 146 -17.90 6.35 -12.40
C VAL A 146 -18.13 6.07 -13.88
N LEU A 147 -17.55 4.97 -14.35
CA LEU A 147 -17.59 4.54 -15.75
C LEU A 147 -18.34 3.22 -15.87
N LYS A 148 -18.72 2.85 -17.09
CA LYS A 148 -19.38 1.57 -17.39
C LYS A 148 -18.36 0.59 -17.95
N ALA A 149 -18.06 -0.47 -17.20
CA ALA A 149 -17.29 -1.58 -17.75
C ALA A 149 -18.16 -2.38 -18.73
N VAL A 150 -17.65 -2.61 -19.93
CA VAL A 150 -18.35 -3.33 -21.01
C VAL A 150 -17.43 -4.41 -21.56
N ASP A 151 -18.04 -5.51 -22.01
CA ASP A 151 -17.32 -6.58 -22.68
C ASP A 151 -17.16 -6.26 -24.17
N VAL A 152 -15.93 -6.34 -24.65
CA VAL A 152 -15.53 -6.07 -26.03
C VAL A 152 -14.61 -7.19 -26.48
N GLN A 153 -15.10 -8.03 -27.40
CA GLN A 153 -14.36 -9.19 -27.91
C GLN A 153 -12.99 -8.83 -28.49
N ALA A 154 -12.88 -7.68 -29.16
CA ALA A 154 -11.62 -7.21 -29.73
C ALA A 154 -10.55 -6.90 -28.66
N LEU A 155 -10.94 -6.65 -27.41
CA LEU A 155 -10.06 -6.29 -26.31
C LEU A 155 -9.76 -7.45 -25.35
N HIS A 156 -10.25 -8.68 -25.59
CA HIS A 156 -10.01 -9.84 -24.70
C HIS A 156 -8.54 -10.22 -24.51
N HIS A 157 -7.66 -9.75 -25.39
CA HIS A 157 -6.21 -9.92 -25.28
C HIS A 157 -5.59 -8.99 -24.23
N MET A 158 -6.28 -7.93 -23.82
CA MET A 158 -5.87 -6.97 -22.81
C MET A 158 -6.22 -7.53 -21.43
N VAL A 159 -5.21 -7.86 -20.62
CA VAL A 159 -5.39 -8.49 -19.30
C VAL A 159 -4.65 -7.69 -18.23
N ASP A 160 -5.22 -7.61 -17.03
CA ASP A 160 -4.64 -6.92 -15.87
C ASP A 160 -4.36 -5.42 -16.11
N CYS A 161 -5.14 -4.83 -17.03
CA CYS A 161 -5.11 -3.43 -17.39
C CYS A 161 -6.54 -2.89 -17.56
N THR A 162 -6.68 -1.58 -17.45
CA THR A 162 -7.94 -0.88 -17.72
C THR A 162 -7.82 -0.12 -19.03
N VAL A 163 -8.66 -0.47 -20.01
CA VAL A 163 -8.63 0.13 -21.33
C VAL A 163 -9.64 1.28 -21.40
N PHE A 164 -9.17 2.46 -21.75
CA PHE A 164 -9.93 3.70 -21.89
C PHE A 164 -10.28 3.97 -23.36
N PRO A 165 -11.42 4.63 -23.64
CA PRO A 165 -11.86 4.90 -25.00
C PRO A 165 -10.95 5.95 -25.67
N ALA A 166 -10.61 5.73 -26.93
CA ALA A 166 -9.94 6.73 -27.76
C ALA A 166 -10.87 7.87 -28.22
N LYS A 167 -12.18 7.71 -28.04
CA LYS A 167 -13.21 8.69 -28.42
C LYS A 167 -13.73 9.44 -27.19
N GLY A 168 -14.07 10.70 -27.36
CA GLY A 168 -14.73 11.47 -26.31
C GLY A 168 -14.49 12.96 -26.39
N LYS A 169 -15.10 13.69 -25.44
CA LYS A 169 -14.90 15.15 -25.31
C LYS A 169 -13.62 15.50 -24.55
N ARG A 170 -13.15 14.60 -23.69
CA ARG A 170 -11.97 14.77 -22.83
C ARG A 170 -11.45 13.38 -22.44
N PRO A 171 -10.15 13.07 -22.49
CA PRO A 171 -9.66 11.74 -22.11
C PRO A 171 -10.00 11.40 -20.65
N HIS A 172 -10.55 10.21 -20.37
CA HIS A 172 -10.81 9.77 -18.99
C HIS A 172 -9.56 9.72 -18.09
N PRO A 173 -8.35 9.36 -18.59
CA PRO A 173 -7.09 9.54 -17.87
C PRO A 173 -6.90 10.96 -17.31
N ASP A 174 -7.06 11.97 -18.18
CA ASP A 174 -6.92 13.38 -17.82
C ASP A 174 -8.01 13.82 -16.81
N GLU A 175 -9.23 13.30 -16.95
CA GLU A 175 -10.29 13.52 -15.96
C GLU A 175 -9.96 12.91 -14.57
N CYS A 176 -9.06 11.93 -14.51
CA CYS A 176 -8.60 11.26 -13.29
C CYS A 176 -7.29 11.88 -12.79
N SER A 177 -7.35 13.08 -12.22
CA SER A 177 -6.17 13.78 -11.66
C SER A 177 -5.10 14.17 -12.70
N GLY A 178 -5.49 14.52 -13.92
CA GLY A 178 -4.57 14.97 -14.97
C GLY A 178 -3.62 13.87 -15.44
N SER A 179 -4.04 12.62 -15.34
CA SER A 179 -3.25 11.45 -15.68
C SER A 179 -3.06 11.31 -17.18
N ASP A 180 -2.03 10.57 -17.57
CA ASP A 180 -1.83 10.12 -18.94
C ASP A 180 -1.74 8.58 -18.99
N LEU A 181 -1.16 8.04 -20.06
CA LEU A 181 -1.04 6.61 -20.33
C LEU A 181 0.42 6.22 -20.58
N ASP A 182 1.37 6.80 -19.85
CA ASP A 182 2.80 6.51 -19.94
C ASP A 182 3.29 5.36 -19.02
N GLY A 183 2.36 4.73 -18.30
CA GLY A 183 2.63 3.74 -17.25
C GLY A 183 1.81 3.95 -15.97
N ASP A 184 0.94 4.96 -15.96
CA ASP A 184 0.04 5.28 -14.86
C ASP A 184 -0.85 4.08 -14.43
N ASN A 185 -0.96 3.90 -13.11
CA ASN A 185 -1.83 2.90 -12.49
C ASN A 185 -3.07 3.55 -11.87
N TYR A 186 -4.22 2.93 -12.13
CA TYR A 186 -5.53 3.37 -11.71
C TYR A 186 -6.11 2.41 -10.67
N PHE A 187 -6.69 2.97 -9.61
CA PHE A 187 -7.58 2.21 -8.74
C PHE A 187 -8.91 2.01 -9.46
N VAL A 188 -9.23 0.76 -9.78
CA VAL A 188 -10.48 0.36 -10.42
C VAL A 188 -11.24 -0.56 -9.48
N CYS A 189 -12.47 -0.21 -9.16
CA CYS A 189 -13.29 -0.97 -8.21
C CYS A 189 -14.73 -1.10 -8.72
N TRP A 190 -15.25 -2.33 -8.69
CA TRP A 190 -16.61 -2.70 -9.11
C TRP A 190 -17.47 -3.16 -7.94
N ASP A 191 -17.04 -2.90 -6.70
CA ASP A 191 -17.85 -3.13 -5.51
C ASP A 191 -19.05 -2.17 -5.48
N PRO A 192 -20.30 -2.67 -5.58
CA PRO A 192 -21.49 -1.83 -5.67
C PRO A 192 -21.66 -0.85 -4.50
N GLU A 193 -21.14 -1.20 -3.32
CA GLU A 193 -21.25 -0.35 -2.12
C GLU A 193 -20.22 0.78 -2.08
N LEU A 194 -19.15 0.67 -2.86
CA LEU A 194 -18.10 1.67 -2.98
C LEU A 194 -18.28 2.58 -4.20
N ILE A 195 -19.21 2.24 -5.12
CA ILE A 195 -19.58 3.13 -6.23
C ILE A 195 -20.26 4.39 -5.65
N PRO A 196 -19.66 5.58 -5.80
CA PRO A 196 -20.23 6.79 -5.23
C PRO A 196 -21.52 7.19 -5.98
N PRO A 197 -22.56 7.65 -5.25
CA PRO A 197 -23.81 8.08 -5.88
C PRO A 197 -23.71 9.47 -6.54
N GLN A 198 -22.71 10.27 -6.17
CA GLN A 198 -22.51 11.62 -6.71
C GLN A 198 -21.23 11.68 -7.55
N GLN A 199 -21.30 12.39 -8.67
CA GLN A 199 -20.13 12.75 -9.49
C GLN A 199 -19.99 14.26 -9.59
N PHE A 200 -18.76 14.73 -9.74
CA PHE A 200 -18.44 16.14 -9.91
C PHE A 200 -17.69 16.34 -11.22
N PRO A 201 -17.78 17.52 -11.85
CA PRO A 201 -16.93 17.84 -12.99
C PRO A 201 -15.45 17.72 -12.60
N PRO A 202 -14.61 17.11 -13.46
CA PRO A 202 -13.17 17.00 -13.23
C PRO A 202 -12.55 18.39 -13.19
N MET A 203 -11.46 18.55 -12.43
CA MET A 203 -10.70 19.80 -12.40
C MET A 203 -10.06 20.05 -13.78
N ASP A 204 -9.77 21.30 -14.11
CA ASP A 204 -8.91 21.60 -15.25
C ASP A 204 -7.44 21.39 -14.83
N TYR A 205 -6.74 20.51 -15.54
CA TYR A 205 -5.34 20.15 -15.30
C TYR A 205 -4.39 20.83 -16.28
N THR A 206 -4.86 21.84 -17.02
CA THR A 206 -3.99 22.61 -17.91
C THR A 206 -2.83 23.20 -17.11
N PRO A 207 -1.58 22.84 -17.42
CA PRO A 207 -0.42 23.28 -16.66
C PRO A 207 -0.18 24.79 -16.84
N PRO A 208 0.48 25.45 -15.87
CA PRO A 208 0.93 26.82 -16.06
C PRO A 208 1.94 26.90 -17.22
N PRO A 209 2.05 28.05 -17.91
CA PRO A 209 3.06 28.24 -18.94
C PRO A 209 4.46 27.96 -18.39
N THR A 210 5.20 27.11 -19.08
CA THR A 210 6.58 26.77 -18.73
C THR A 210 7.46 28.02 -18.75
N LYS A 211 8.34 28.16 -17.76
CA LYS A 211 9.42 29.15 -17.82
C LYS A 211 10.41 28.70 -18.89
N VAL A 212 10.37 29.34 -20.05
CA VAL A 212 11.35 29.12 -21.12
C VAL A 212 12.51 30.07 -20.89
N SER A 213 13.72 29.53 -20.80
CA SER A 213 14.97 30.31 -20.90
C SER A 213 15.43 30.30 -22.35
N ASP A 214 15.76 31.46 -22.89
CA ASP A 214 16.29 31.61 -24.26
C ASP A 214 17.82 31.39 -24.32
N ASN A 215 18.47 31.08 -23.19
CA ASN A 215 19.91 30.87 -23.09
C ASN A 215 20.30 29.39 -23.25
N ASP A 216 21.54 29.14 -23.66
CA ASP A 216 22.12 27.79 -23.64
C ASP A 216 22.25 27.30 -22.19
N VAL A 217 21.79 26.06 -21.95
CA VAL A 217 21.79 25.45 -20.60
C VAL A 217 23.22 25.27 -20.10
N THR A 218 23.57 25.96 -19.00
CA THR A 218 24.89 25.81 -18.34
C THR A 218 24.80 24.88 -17.12
N ILE A 219 25.95 24.41 -16.64
CA ILE A 219 25.99 23.56 -15.44
C ILE A 219 25.55 24.33 -14.19
N GLU A 220 25.83 25.62 -14.13
CA GLU A 220 25.42 26.51 -13.04
C GLU A 220 23.90 26.64 -12.96
N GLU A 221 23.20 26.71 -14.10
CA GLU A 221 21.73 26.71 -14.14
C GLU A 221 21.15 25.38 -13.63
N VAL A 222 21.83 24.25 -13.90
CA VAL A 222 21.43 22.93 -13.37
C VAL A 222 21.62 22.89 -11.84
N GLU A 223 22.72 23.42 -11.32
CA GLU A 223 22.97 23.51 -9.87
C GLU A 223 21.92 24.39 -9.17
N GLU A 224 21.61 25.56 -9.74
CA GLU A 224 20.59 26.46 -9.22
C GLU A 224 19.21 25.80 -9.22
N TYR A 225 18.85 25.14 -10.33
CA TYR A 225 17.59 24.40 -10.44
C TYR A 225 17.50 23.27 -9.41
N PHE A 226 18.61 22.56 -9.14
CA PHE A 226 18.63 21.49 -8.14
C PHE A 226 18.34 22.03 -6.73
N VAL A 227 18.93 23.18 -6.37
CA VAL A 227 18.65 23.85 -5.10
C VAL A 227 17.20 24.34 -5.05
N ASP A 228 16.71 24.96 -6.12
CA ASP A 228 15.31 25.42 -6.21
C ASP A 228 14.33 24.24 -6.09
N TYR A 229 14.65 23.10 -6.69
CA TYR A 229 13.86 21.88 -6.60
C TYR A 229 13.72 21.40 -5.15
N ILE A 230 14.84 21.29 -4.43
CA ILE A 230 14.87 20.83 -3.03
C ILE A 230 14.07 21.77 -2.12
N MET A 231 14.17 23.08 -2.35
CA MET A 231 13.51 24.09 -1.52
C MET A 231 11.99 24.15 -1.76
N ASN A 232 11.54 23.78 -2.96
CA ASN A 232 10.14 23.94 -3.38
C ASN A 232 9.35 22.64 -3.56
N ASP A 233 9.95 21.47 -3.28
CA ASP A 233 9.21 20.20 -3.17
C ASP A 233 8.20 20.25 -2.02
N SER A 234 6.99 20.69 -2.35
CA SER A 234 5.91 21.01 -1.42
C SER A 234 4.71 20.08 -1.56
N LEU A 235 4.76 19.09 -2.47
CA LEU A 235 3.63 18.20 -2.78
C LEU A 235 3.16 17.45 -1.53
N GLY A 236 4.09 16.90 -0.74
CA GLY A 236 3.77 16.20 0.50
C GLY A 236 3.11 17.12 1.55
N VAL A 237 3.49 18.39 1.60
CA VAL A 237 2.91 19.38 2.52
C VAL A 237 1.49 19.73 2.08
N ILE A 238 1.27 19.94 0.78
CA ILE A 238 -0.04 20.24 0.19
C ILE A 238 -1.02 19.08 0.43
N CYS A 239 -0.61 17.85 0.14
CA CYS A 239 -1.44 16.65 0.36
C CYS A 239 -1.82 16.48 1.85
N ASN A 240 -0.87 16.69 2.77
CA ASN A 240 -1.16 16.64 4.21
C ASN A 240 -2.14 17.74 4.63
N ALA A 241 -1.95 18.97 4.16
CA ALA A 241 -2.90 20.05 4.42
C ALA A 241 -4.29 19.70 3.88
N HIS A 242 -4.38 19.15 2.67
CA HIS A 242 -5.65 18.73 2.07
C HIS A 242 -6.39 17.72 2.94
N VAL A 243 -5.70 16.71 3.48
CA VAL A 243 -6.30 15.74 4.42
C VAL A 243 -6.87 16.45 5.66
N VAL A 244 -6.13 17.41 6.23
CA VAL A 244 -6.57 18.16 7.42
C VAL A 244 -7.82 19.00 7.12
N PHE A 245 -7.82 19.76 6.02
CA PHE A 245 -8.97 20.59 5.65
C PHE A 245 -10.19 19.75 5.27
N ALA A 246 -9.99 18.64 4.55
CA ALA A 246 -11.08 17.73 4.19
C ALA A 246 -11.71 17.03 5.40
N ASP A 247 -10.94 16.83 6.47
CA ASP A 247 -11.46 16.30 7.73
C ASP A 247 -12.28 17.35 8.50
N ARG A 248 -11.68 18.53 8.70
CA ARG A 248 -12.19 19.62 9.53
C ARG A 248 -13.43 20.30 8.94
N GLU A 249 -13.45 20.51 7.64
CA GLU A 249 -14.53 21.28 7.01
C GLU A 249 -15.77 20.44 6.73
N GLU A 250 -16.94 21.04 6.87
CA GLU A 250 -18.23 20.36 6.66
C GLU A 250 -18.34 19.76 5.26
N LYS A 251 -17.94 20.54 4.25
CA LYS A 251 -17.98 20.19 2.82
C LYS A 251 -16.91 19.19 2.39
N LYS A 252 -16.04 18.73 3.30
CA LYS A 252 -14.94 17.80 3.03
C LYS A 252 -14.09 18.29 1.84
N ALA A 253 -13.68 17.40 0.93
CA ALA A 253 -12.92 17.77 -0.27
C ALA A 253 -13.67 18.70 -1.26
N LYS A 254 -14.97 18.98 -1.05
CA LYS A 254 -15.69 20.00 -1.84
C LYS A 254 -15.44 21.43 -1.33
N SER A 255 -14.72 21.60 -0.22
CA SER A 255 -14.43 22.93 0.31
C SER A 255 -13.55 23.74 -0.61
N LEU A 256 -13.62 25.07 -0.48
CA LEU A 256 -12.79 25.97 -1.27
C LEU A 256 -11.31 25.76 -0.99
N HIS A 257 -10.93 25.57 0.28
CA HIS A 257 -9.53 25.28 0.64
C HIS A 257 -9.04 23.98 0.02
N CYS A 258 -9.85 22.91 0.04
CA CYS A 258 -9.47 21.63 -0.57
C CYS A 258 -9.32 21.73 -2.09
N LYS A 259 -10.24 22.43 -2.78
CA LYS A 259 -10.14 22.66 -4.23
C LYS A 259 -8.92 23.50 -4.60
N GLU A 260 -8.60 24.52 -3.81
CA GLU A 260 -7.40 25.32 -4.03
C GLU A 260 -6.12 24.52 -3.78
N LEU A 261 -6.09 23.69 -2.72
CA LEU A 261 -4.99 22.77 -2.46
C LEU A 261 -4.83 21.72 -3.58
N ALA A 262 -5.91 21.22 -4.16
CA ALA A 262 -5.85 20.31 -5.30
C ALA A 262 -5.22 20.97 -6.54
N ARG A 263 -5.55 22.25 -6.80
CA ARG A 263 -4.90 23.03 -7.87
C ARG A 263 -3.41 23.24 -7.60
N LEU A 264 -3.04 23.59 -6.36
CA LEU A 264 -1.63 23.74 -5.97
C LEU A 264 -0.86 22.41 -6.07
N ALA A 265 -1.50 21.28 -5.77
CA ALA A 265 -0.89 19.96 -5.92
C ALA A 265 -0.59 19.65 -7.39
N SER A 266 -1.50 20.00 -8.32
CA SER A 266 -1.24 19.87 -9.76
C SER A 266 0.00 20.67 -10.18
N ILE A 267 0.10 21.93 -9.74
CA ILE A 267 1.28 22.78 -10.03
C ILE A 267 2.55 22.16 -9.43
N ALA A 268 2.48 21.62 -8.21
CA ALA A 268 3.62 21.01 -7.54
C ALA A 268 4.11 19.74 -8.25
N VAL A 269 3.21 18.93 -8.83
CA VAL A 269 3.57 17.74 -9.61
C VAL A 269 4.30 18.15 -10.89
N ASP A 270 3.83 19.20 -11.57
CA ASP A 270 4.42 19.69 -12.81
C ASP A 270 5.60 20.64 -12.59
N PHE A 271 6.00 20.90 -11.34
CA PHE A 271 7.11 21.81 -11.03
C PHE A 271 8.42 21.35 -11.68
N SER A 272 8.67 20.03 -11.70
CA SER A 272 9.84 19.45 -12.35
C SER A 272 9.88 19.70 -13.87
N LYS A 273 8.71 19.90 -14.49
CA LYS A 273 8.56 20.12 -15.93
C LYS A 273 8.46 21.60 -16.30
N THR A 274 7.85 22.40 -15.43
CA THR A 274 7.45 23.79 -15.73
C THR A 274 8.37 24.84 -15.10
N GLY A 275 9.11 24.49 -14.03
CA GLY A 275 9.89 25.43 -13.23
C GLY A 275 9.04 26.40 -12.39
N VAL A 276 7.74 26.14 -12.25
CA VAL A 276 6.80 26.97 -11.48
C VAL A 276 6.52 26.33 -10.12
N ALA A 277 7.08 26.90 -9.06
CA ALA A 277 6.87 26.42 -7.70
C ALA A 277 5.44 26.69 -7.20
N ALA A 278 4.86 25.73 -6.47
CA ALA A 278 3.56 25.89 -5.84
C ALA A 278 3.68 26.63 -4.50
N GLU A 279 3.26 27.89 -4.48
CA GLU A 279 3.24 28.67 -3.24
C GLU A 279 2.00 28.38 -2.39
N ILE A 280 2.21 27.86 -1.17
CA ILE A 280 1.10 27.58 -0.23
C ILE A 280 0.78 28.84 0.60
N PRO A 281 -0.38 29.49 0.40
CA PRO A 281 -0.80 30.64 1.19
C PRO A 281 -0.94 30.29 2.67
N ARG A 282 -0.69 31.26 3.56
CA ARG A 282 -0.75 31.04 5.02
C ARG A 282 -2.07 30.41 5.49
N ARG A 283 -3.21 30.78 4.87
CA ARG A 283 -4.54 30.23 5.19
C ARG A 283 -4.70 28.74 4.88
N LEU A 284 -3.89 28.19 3.98
CA LEU A 284 -3.91 26.78 3.57
C LEU A 284 -2.87 25.94 4.34
N ARG A 285 -2.19 26.50 5.35
CA ARG A 285 -1.24 25.77 6.17
C ARG A 285 -1.93 25.17 7.39
N ALA A 286 -1.82 23.85 7.56
CA ALA A 286 -2.37 23.15 8.71
C ALA A 286 -1.53 23.38 9.98
N THR A 287 -2.17 23.86 11.04
CA THR A 287 -1.55 24.08 12.36
C THR A 287 -1.90 23.01 13.38
N THR A 288 -3.13 22.50 13.32
CA THR A 288 -3.66 21.42 14.17
C THR A 288 -4.07 20.25 13.29
N TYR A 289 -3.73 19.02 13.71
CA TYR A 289 -3.89 17.81 12.89
C TYR A 289 -4.90 16.84 13.50
N PRO A 290 -5.63 16.05 12.71
CA PRO A 290 -6.51 15.02 13.25
C PRO A 290 -5.70 13.90 13.90
N ASP A 291 -6.30 13.25 14.90
CA ASP A 291 -5.71 12.21 15.74
C ASP A 291 -5.10 11.04 14.94
N PHE A 292 -5.73 10.64 13.85
CA PHE A 292 -5.26 9.56 12.98
C PHE A 292 -3.94 9.84 12.25
N MET A 293 -3.47 11.10 12.19
CA MET A 293 -2.19 11.45 11.57
C MET A 293 -0.98 11.32 12.52
N GLU A 294 -1.20 11.13 13.83
CA GLU A 294 -0.18 10.87 14.85
C GLU A 294 1.05 11.81 14.82
N LYS A 295 0.85 13.11 14.59
CA LYS A 295 1.94 14.10 14.60
C LYS A 295 2.37 14.42 16.05
N GLN A 296 3.39 13.71 16.55
CA GLN A 296 3.85 13.80 17.95
C GLN A 296 4.19 15.22 18.43
N GLU A 297 4.74 16.07 17.56
CA GLU A 297 5.22 17.42 17.89
C GLU A 297 4.20 18.53 17.56
N LYS A 298 2.98 18.17 17.15
CA LYS A 298 1.96 19.13 16.72
C LYS A 298 0.67 18.97 17.52
N PRO A 299 -0.08 20.06 17.76
CA PRO A 299 -1.41 19.98 18.34
C PRO A 299 -2.32 19.03 17.53
N SER A 300 -3.09 18.20 18.24
CA SER A 300 -4.02 17.25 17.61
C SER A 300 -5.45 17.39 18.13
N TYR A 301 -6.42 16.99 17.32
CA TYR A 301 -7.85 16.94 17.67
C TYR A 301 -8.45 15.59 17.28
N GLU A 302 -9.50 15.15 17.97
CA GLU A 302 -10.21 13.93 17.60
C GLU A 302 -11.04 14.15 16.33
N SER A 303 -10.74 13.42 15.24
CA SER A 303 -11.56 13.47 14.03
C SER A 303 -12.86 12.67 14.23
N HIS A 304 -14.01 13.30 14.00
CA HIS A 304 -15.31 12.61 13.98
C HIS A 304 -15.69 12.06 12.59
N ARG A 305 -14.78 12.13 11.61
CA ARG A 305 -14.98 11.61 10.25
C ARG A 305 -14.62 10.13 10.17
N VAL A 306 -14.89 9.54 9.00
CA VAL A 306 -14.66 8.12 8.74
C VAL A 306 -13.21 7.69 9.05
N LEU A 307 -12.20 8.47 8.66
CA LEU A 307 -10.80 8.13 8.92
C LEU A 307 -10.48 8.09 10.43
N GLY A 308 -10.97 9.06 11.20
CA GLY A 308 -10.82 9.06 12.66
C GLY A 308 -11.50 7.86 13.32
N LYS A 309 -12.74 7.54 12.92
CA LYS A 309 -13.47 6.36 13.42
C LYS A 309 -12.71 5.06 13.15
N LEU A 310 -12.25 4.88 11.90
CA LEU A 310 -11.50 3.68 11.49
C LEU A 310 -10.17 3.56 12.22
N TYR A 311 -9.44 4.67 12.37
CA TYR A 311 -8.18 4.70 13.12
C TYR A 311 -8.37 4.27 14.58
N ARG A 312 -9.37 4.84 15.28
CA ARG A 312 -9.60 4.53 16.70
C ARG A 312 -10.06 3.08 16.93
N GLU A 313 -10.83 2.52 16.00
CA GLU A 313 -11.22 1.10 16.02
C GLU A 313 -9.98 0.18 15.98
N VAL A 314 -9.03 0.43 15.08
CA VAL A 314 -7.80 -0.38 14.98
C VAL A 314 -6.81 -0.08 16.11
N LYS A 315 -6.71 1.18 16.55
CA LYS A 315 -5.80 1.58 17.62
C LYS A 315 -6.05 0.79 18.92
N GLY A 316 -7.31 0.50 19.22
CA GLY A 316 -7.68 -0.34 20.38
C GLY A 316 -7.21 -1.79 20.27
N ILE A 317 -7.10 -2.33 19.06
CA ILE A 317 -6.73 -3.72 18.77
C ILE A 317 -5.21 -3.88 18.62
N ALA A 318 -4.54 -2.89 18.02
CA ALA A 318 -3.10 -2.94 17.78
C ALA A 318 -2.27 -2.82 19.07
N ALA A 319 -2.77 -2.10 20.10
CA ALA A 319 -2.08 -1.98 21.39
C ALA A 319 -1.84 -3.32 22.11
N PRO A 320 -2.80 -4.28 22.14
CA PRO A 320 -2.56 -5.63 22.67
C PRO A 320 -1.67 -6.53 21.80
N THR A 321 -1.40 -6.18 20.53
CA THR A 321 -0.61 -7.04 19.61
C THR A 321 0.91 -6.87 19.79
N ALA A 322 1.36 -6.00 20.71
CA ALA A 322 2.77 -5.79 21.05
C ALA A 322 3.43 -6.97 21.81
N LEU A 323 2.72 -8.07 22.00
CA LEU A 323 3.19 -9.30 22.64
C LEU A 323 3.18 -10.44 21.61
N ILE A 324 3.97 -10.31 20.54
CA ILE A 324 4.50 -11.54 19.93
C ILE A 324 5.27 -12.21 21.06
N LYS A 325 4.74 -13.31 21.60
CA LYS A 325 5.35 -14.01 22.73
C LYS A 325 6.76 -14.39 22.30
N SER A 326 7.77 -14.03 23.08
CA SER A 326 9.11 -14.50 22.83
C SER A 326 9.11 -16.03 22.87
N PHE A 327 9.80 -16.66 21.93
CA PHE A 327 10.00 -18.10 21.95
C PHE A 327 10.92 -18.44 23.12
N THR A 328 10.35 -18.85 24.25
CA THR A 328 11.11 -19.11 25.48
C THR A 328 11.65 -20.54 25.50
N LYS A 329 12.59 -20.80 26.42
CA LYS A 329 13.12 -22.15 26.65
C LYS A 329 12.01 -23.13 27.01
N GLU A 330 11.00 -22.69 27.75
CA GLU A 330 9.84 -23.51 28.12
C GLU A 330 9.03 -23.89 26.88
N VAL A 331 8.76 -22.93 25.98
CA VAL A 331 8.07 -23.21 24.71
C VAL A 331 8.89 -24.19 23.87
N ALA A 332 10.20 -24.00 23.78
CA ALA A 332 11.09 -24.91 23.06
C ALA A 332 11.06 -26.35 23.60
N MET A 333 10.95 -26.52 24.93
CA MET A 333 10.81 -27.86 25.53
C MET A 333 9.45 -28.50 25.24
N LEU A 334 8.38 -27.72 25.23
CA LEU A 334 7.03 -28.21 24.99
C LEU A 334 6.75 -28.55 23.52
N THR A 335 7.48 -27.91 22.61
CA THR A 335 7.30 -28.02 21.15
C THR A 335 8.43 -28.81 20.47
N TYR A 336 9.31 -29.41 21.26
CA TYR A 336 10.34 -30.31 20.76
C TYR A 336 9.68 -31.52 20.08
N ASP A 337 10.01 -31.74 18.81
CA ASP A 337 9.51 -32.88 18.05
C ASP A 337 10.45 -34.08 18.23
N PRO A 338 10.05 -35.12 19.00
CA PRO A 338 10.89 -36.30 19.21
C PRO A 338 11.08 -37.12 17.93
N ALA A 339 10.22 -36.95 16.91
CA ALA A 339 10.36 -37.65 15.64
C ALA A 339 11.58 -37.17 14.83
N MET A 340 12.11 -35.99 15.17
CA MET A 340 13.36 -35.48 14.58
C MET A 340 14.61 -36.14 15.18
N GLU A 341 14.49 -36.96 16.23
CA GLU A 341 15.62 -37.73 16.78
C GLU A 341 15.96 -38.93 15.89
N VAL A 342 16.87 -38.73 14.94
CA VAL A 342 17.40 -39.80 14.09
C VAL A 342 18.64 -40.45 14.69
N ASP A 343 18.85 -41.74 14.42
CA ASP A 343 20.01 -42.47 14.96
C ASP A 343 21.34 -41.78 14.63
N GLY A 344 22.11 -41.49 15.68
CA GLY A 344 23.39 -40.79 15.57
C GLY A 344 23.32 -39.26 15.58
N PHE A 345 22.13 -38.64 15.74
CA PHE A 345 21.97 -37.17 15.78
C PHE A 345 22.89 -36.49 16.82
N LYS A 346 23.18 -37.17 17.94
CA LYS A 346 24.04 -36.68 19.02
C LYS A 346 25.43 -36.24 18.56
N LYS A 347 25.96 -36.83 17.49
CA LYS A 347 27.26 -36.46 16.90
C LYS A 347 27.24 -35.08 16.23
N PHE A 348 26.06 -34.59 15.85
CA PHE A 348 25.88 -33.32 15.15
C PHE A 348 25.48 -32.17 16.07
N ILE A 349 25.18 -32.42 17.35
CA ILE A 349 24.73 -31.39 18.30
C ILE A 349 25.73 -30.24 18.41
N GLY A 350 27.04 -30.53 18.49
CA GLY A 350 28.07 -29.48 18.55
C GLY A 350 28.04 -28.57 17.32
N LYS A 351 28.00 -29.16 16.12
CA LYS A 351 27.93 -28.41 14.86
C LYS A 351 26.62 -27.63 14.70
N ALA A 352 25.50 -28.20 15.17
CA ALA A 352 24.21 -27.52 15.19
C ALA A 352 24.23 -26.29 16.10
N PHE A 353 24.90 -26.38 17.26
CA PHE A 353 25.11 -25.24 18.15
C PHE A 353 25.96 -24.15 17.49
N ASP A 354 27.03 -24.53 16.78
CA ASP A 354 27.86 -23.57 16.04
C ASP A 354 27.07 -22.83 14.95
N TYR A 355 26.25 -23.55 14.17
CA TYR A 355 25.40 -22.92 13.16
C TYR A 355 24.33 -22.04 13.76
N LYS A 356 23.70 -22.46 14.86
CA LYS A 356 22.73 -21.63 15.58
C LYS A 356 23.38 -20.36 16.10
N MET A 357 24.56 -20.44 16.69
CA MET A 357 25.29 -19.27 17.18
C MET A 357 25.66 -18.31 16.05
N GLN A 358 26.07 -18.84 14.89
CA GLN A 358 26.31 -18.01 13.70
C GLN A 358 25.03 -17.32 13.22
N TYR A 359 23.93 -18.05 13.15
CA TYR A 359 22.61 -17.50 12.80
C TYR A 359 22.20 -16.39 13.78
N ASP A 360 22.24 -16.66 15.09
CA ASP A 360 21.85 -15.71 16.14
C ASP A 360 22.71 -14.43 16.08
N ASN A 361 24.02 -14.55 15.81
CA ASN A 361 24.91 -13.41 15.63
C ASN A 361 24.58 -12.60 14.37
N LYS A 362 24.37 -13.26 13.22
CA LYS A 362 24.02 -12.58 11.96
C LYS A 362 22.66 -11.88 12.09
N LEU A 363 21.67 -12.55 12.68
CA LEU A 363 20.35 -12.01 12.93
C LEU A 363 20.41 -10.81 13.89
N GLY A 364 21.15 -10.92 14.99
CA GLY A 364 21.34 -9.82 15.94
C GLY A 364 21.94 -8.57 15.28
N ASN A 365 22.97 -8.75 14.44
CA ASN A 365 23.57 -7.66 13.68
C ASN A 365 22.55 -6.97 12.74
N LEU A 366 21.75 -7.74 12.01
CA LEU A 366 20.69 -7.19 11.14
C LEU A 366 19.62 -6.44 11.94
N MET A 367 19.19 -7.01 13.06
CA MET A 367 18.20 -6.39 13.95
C MET A 367 18.70 -5.06 14.51
N ASP A 368 19.95 -5.01 15.00
CA ASP A 368 20.56 -3.80 15.54
C ASP A 368 20.78 -2.74 14.45
N HIS A 369 21.29 -3.15 13.29
CA HIS A 369 21.56 -2.27 12.15
C HIS A 369 20.28 -1.57 11.66
N TYR A 370 19.21 -2.33 11.43
CA TYR A 370 17.94 -1.80 10.92
C TYR A 370 16.98 -1.30 12.01
N GLY A 371 17.29 -1.57 13.28
CA GLY A 371 16.43 -1.27 14.43
C GLY A 371 15.14 -2.11 14.44
N ILE A 372 15.21 -3.34 13.95
CA ILE A 372 14.10 -4.31 13.89
C ILE A 372 14.05 -5.08 15.21
N LYS A 373 12.85 -5.37 15.72
CA LYS A 373 12.69 -5.89 17.08
C LYS A 373 12.58 -7.40 17.17
N THR A 374 12.20 -8.07 16.08
CA THR A 374 11.89 -9.50 16.10
C THR A 374 12.43 -10.21 14.86
N GLU A 375 12.81 -11.48 15.02
CA GLU A 375 13.23 -12.36 13.94
C GLU A 375 12.16 -12.48 12.84
N SER A 376 10.91 -12.62 13.27
CA SER A 376 9.77 -12.81 12.39
C SER A 376 9.50 -11.62 11.48
N GLU A 377 9.81 -10.38 11.89
CA GLU A 377 9.72 -9.20 11.02
C GLU A 377 10.71 -9.27 9.86
N ILE A 378 11.92 -9.80 10.10
CA ILE A 378 12.95 -9.99 9.08
C ILE A 378 12.54 -11.12 8.14
N LEU A 379 12.23 -12.30 8.70
CA LEU A 379 11.86 -13.46 7.90
C LEU A 379 10.59 -13.19 7.09
N SER A 380 9.51 -12.68 7.69
CA SER A 380 8.26 -12.43 6.95
C SER A 380 8.33 -11.24 5.98
N GLY A 381 9.36 -10.39 6.08
CA GLY A 381 9.41 -9.08 5.43
C GLY A 381 8.32 -8.11 5.89
N CYS A 382 7.64 -8.41 6.99
CA CYS A 382 6.53 -7.62 7.52
C CYS A 382 7.00 -6.56 8.52
N ILE A 383 8.05 -5.83 8.18
CA ILE A 383 8.74 -4.90 9.08
C ILE A 383 7.80 -3.80 9.58
N MET A 384 7.60 -3.73 10.90
CA MET A 384 6.66 -2.80 11.53
C MET A 384 7.28 -1.41 11.68
N LYS A 385 8.53 -1.35 12.15
CA LYS A 385 9.27 -0.11 12.36
C LYS A 385 10.73 -0.30 11.96
N MET A 386 11.27 0.67 11.23
CA MET A 386 12.69 0.78 10.93
C MET A 386 13.26 2.03 11.59
N SER A 387 14.56 2.05 11.83
CA SER A 387 15.27 3.23 12.32
C SER A 387 15.07 4.42 11.36
N ARG A 388 15.02 5.65 11.91
CA ARG A 388 14.83 6.87 11.10
C ARG A 388 16.05 7.16 10.23
N PHE A 389 17.23 6.78 10.72
CA PHE A 389 18.52 6.99 10.08
C PHE A 389 18.57 6.31 8.70
N PHE A 390 18.22 5.02 8.63
CA PHE A 390 18.16 4.27 7.37
C PHE A 390 17.20 4.85 6.33
N ARG A 391 16.05 5.35 6.78
CA ARG A 391 15.05 5.95 5.89
C ARG A 391 15.55 7.26 5.27
N GLN A 392 16.40 7.99 5.98
CA GLN A 392 16.86 9.31 5.60
C GLN A 392 18.15 9.24 4.77
N GLU A 393 19.02 8.27 5.07
CA GLU A 393 20.34 8.11 4.43
C GLU A 393 20.26 7.62 2.98
N LYS A 394 19.31 6.72 2.65
CA LYS A 394 19.20 6.18 1.28
C LYS A 394 18.13 6.84 0.39
N GLY A 395 17.30 7.73 0.92
CA GLY A 395 16.18 8.34 0.17
C GLY A 395 15.14 7.34 -0.37
N LEU A 396 15.20 6.07 0.06
CA LEU A 396 14.37 4.98 -0.46
C LEU A 396 12.94 5.04 0.10
N GLY A 397 11.97 4.72 -0.76
CA GLY A 397 10.59 4.51 -0.35
C GLY A 397 10.47 3.33 0.63
N ARG A 398 9.53 3.40 1.58
CA ARG A 398 9.33 2.38 2.65
C ARG A 398 9.24 0.93 2.13
N ASN A 399 8.71 0.71 0.93
CA ASN A 399 8.61 -0.62 0.32
C ASN A 399 9.96 -1.10 -0.23
N GLN A 400 10.76 -0.19 -0.78
CA GLN A 400 12.09 -0.50 -1.33
C GLN A 400 13.07 -0.82 -0.20
N SER A 401 13.03 -0.07 0.91
CA SER A 401 13.79 -0.40 2.13
C SER A 401 13.38 -1.74 2.73
N ARG A 402 12.09 -2.13 2.65
CA ARG A 402 11.63 -3.44 3.12
C ARG A 402 12.19 -4.58 2.27
N CYS A 403 12.24 -4.39 0.94
CA CYS A 403 12.79 -5.39 0.01
C CYS A 403 14.31 -5.57 0.21
N GLU A 404 15.05 -4.48 0.41
CA GLU A 404 16.50 -4.56 0.68
C GLU A 404 16.81 -5.37 1.93
N VAL A 405 16.10 -5.13 3.03
CA VAL A 405 16.31 -5.89 4.28
C VAL A 405 16.03 -7.37 4.06
N THR A 406 14.96 -7.72 3.34
CA THR A 406 14.65 -9.13 3.07
C THR A 406 15.66 -9.78 2.12
N GLU A 407 16.18 -9.05 1.13
CA GLU A 407 17.22 -9.55 0.23
C GLU A 407 18.56 -9.75 0.95
N GLU A 408 18.95 -8.81 1.81
CA GLU A 408 20.18 -8.92 2.60
C GLU A 408 20.06 -10.02 3.64
N ALA A 409 18.92 -10.11 4.34
CA ALA A 409 18.65 -11.23 5.24
C ALA A 409 18.69 -12.58 4.50
N SER A 410 18.16 -12.65 3.27
CA SER A 410 18.22 -13.86 2.46
C SER A 410 19.65 -14.21 2.05
N LYS A 411 20.51 -13.22 1.79
CA LYS A 411 21.94 -13.47 1.51
C LYS A 411 22.69 -13.91 2.76
N ASP A 412 22.50 -13.20 3.87
CA ASP A 412 23.31 -13.37 5.08
C ASP A 412 22.86 -14.58 5.93
N LEU A 413 21.55 -14.87 5.98
CA LEU A 413 21.01 -15.96 6.78
C LEU A 413 20.90 -17.29 6.01
N VAL A 414 20.76 -17.26 4.68
CA VAL A 414 20.55 -18.48 3.86
C VAL A 414 21.83 -18.95 3.17
N GLN A 415 22.83 -18.10 2.92
CA GLN A 415 24.11 -18.58 2.40
C GLN A 415 24.97 -19.11 3.55
N PRO A 416 25.27 -20.43 3.59
CA PRO A 416 26.43 -20.86 4.34
C PRO A 416 27.64 -20.21 3.67
N ASP A 417 28.46 -19.51 4.45
CA ASP A 417 29.77 -19.08 4.02
C ASP A 417 30.44 -20.28 3.33
N GLY A 418 30.66 -20.14 2.03
CA GLY A 418 31.13 -21.24 1.20
C GLY A 418 32.40 -21.85 1.80
N LYS A 419 32.30 -23.12 2.19
CA LYS A 419 33.38 -24.11 2.23
C LYS A 419 32.84 -25.51 2.48
#